data_AF-W7DJK0-F1
#
_entry.id   AF-W7DJK0-F1
#
_cell.length_a   1.000
_cell.length_b   1.000
_cell.length_c   1.000
_cell.angle_alpha   90.00
_cell.angle_beta   90.00
_cell.angle_gamma   90.00
#
_symmetry.space_group_name_H-M   'P 1'
#
loop_
_entity.id
_entity.type
_entity.pdbx_description
1 polymer ?
#
loop_
_entity_poly.entity_id
_entity_poly.type
_entity_poly.pdbx_seq_one_letter_code
_entity_poly.pdbx_strand_id
1 'polypeptide(L)' 'MSKHQQQARNQLVAISMDELVPSDHLVRKVDAVLDFEFIYPLVEHTYSHTGRPSIDPVVLVK' A
#
# COMPACT_ATOMS: atom_id res chain seq x y z
N MET A 1 -38.76 1.39 -25.22
CA MET A 1 -38.09 1.60 -23.91
C MET A 1 -37.00 0.55 -23.73
N SER A 2 -35.90 0.93 -23.08
CA SER A 2 -34.76 0.10 -22.65
C SER A 2 -33.67 -0.27 -23.70
N LYS A 3 -32.65 0.59 -23.80
CA LYS A 3 -31.34 0.30 -24.40
C LYS A 3 -30.18 0.90 -23.58
N HIS A 4 -30.27 0.89 -22.24
CA HIS A 4 -29.30 1.61 -21.39
C HIS A 4 -28.72 0.82 -20.21
N GLN A 5 -28.62 -0.52 -20.28
CA GLN A 5 -28.14 -1.29 -19.10
C GLN A 5 -27.01 -2.28 -19.32
N GLN A 6 -26.34 -2.32 -20.49
CA GLN A 6 -25.33 -3.37 -20.74
C GLN A 6 -23.85 -2.94 -20.62
N GLN A 7 -23.52 -1.67 -20.34
CA GLN A 7 -22.13 -1.17 -20.45
C GLN A 7 -21.32 -1.09 -19.14
N ALA A 8 -21.91 -1.38 -17.97
CA ALA A 8 -21.22 -1.18 -16.68
C ALA A 8 -20.43 -2.41 -16.15
N ARG A 9 -20.37 -3.53 -16.89
CA ARG A 9 -19.88 -4.81 -16.32
C ARG A 9 -18.36 -4.97 -16.19
N ASN A 10 -17.56 -4.11 -16.84
CA ASN A 10 -16.09 -4.20 -16.85
C ASN A 10 -15.42 -2.82 -16.66
N GLN A 11 -15.72 -2.12 -15.57
CA GLN A 11 -14.95 -0.93 -15.18
C GLN A 11 -13.80 -1.36 -14.26
N LEU A 12 -12.57 -1.11 -14.69
CA LEU A 12 -11.40 -1.20 -13.82
C LEU A 12 -11.33 0.08 -12.99
N VAL A 13 -11.35 -0.06 -11.66
CA VAL A 13 -11.15 1.04 -10.74
C VAL A 13 -9.74 0.93 -10.20
N ALA A 14 -8.87 1.83 -10.63
CA ALA A 14 -7.56 2.03 -10.01
C ALA A 14 -7.72 3.07 -8.91
N ILE A 15 -7.66 2.62 -7.65
CA ILE A 15 -7.67 3.47 -6.45
C ILE A 15 -6.37 3.23 -5.70
N SER A 16 -5.71 4.31 -5.31
CA SER A 16 -4.59 4.23 -4.36
C SER A 16 -5.13 4.28 -2.93
N MET A 17 -4.45 3.61 -2.00
CA MET A 17 -4.81 3.70 -0.58
C MET A 17 -4.69 5.14 -0.07
N ASP A 18 -3.70 5.88 -0.58
CA ASP A 18 -3.48 7.28 -0.25
C ASP A 18 -4.71 8.12 -0.61
N GLU A 19 -5.31 7.93 -1.78
CA GLU A 19 -6.53 8.66 -2.18
C GLU A 19 -7.72 8.46 -1.25
N LEU A 20 -7.77 7.35 -0.52
CA LEU A 20 -8.84 7.04 0.43
C LEU A 20 -8.63 7.70 1.80
N VAL A 21 -7.41 8.12 2.12
CA VAL A 21 -7.07 8.77 3.39
C VAL A 21 -7.09 10.29 3.20
N PRO A 22 -7.90 11.07 3.94
CA PRO A 22 -7.90 12.53 3.82
C PRO A 22 -6.52 13.16 4.06
N SER A 23 -6.20 14.23 3.34
CA SER A 23 -4.89 14.89 3.43
C SER A 23 -4.55 15.44 4.82
N ASP A 24 -5.56 15.89 5.57
CA ASP A 24 -5.40 16.42 6.94
C ASP A 24 -5.46 15.32 8.03
N HIS A 25 -5.52 14.04 7.63
CA HIS A 25 -5.65 12.94 8.58
C HIS A 25 -4.39 12.76 9.43
N LEU A 26 -4.58 12.49 10.73
CA LEU A 26 -3.49 12.34 11.71
C LEU A 26 -2.44 11.30 11.28
N VAL A 27 -2.88 10.18 10.72
CA VAL A 27 -1.98 9.09 10.26
C VAL A 27 -0.99 9.57 9.21
N ARG A 28 -1.37 10.51 8.32
CA ARG A 28 -0.43 11.08 7.33
C ARG A 28 0.62 11.97 7.97
N LYS A 29 0.24 12.71 9.02
CA LYS A 29 1.18 13.54 9.80
C LYS A 29 2.16 12.67 10.57
N VAL A 30 1.70 11.51 11.04
CA VAL A 30 2.54 10.51 11.71
C VAL A 30 3.46 9.80 10.72
N ASP A 31 2.96 9.35 9.56
CA ASP A 31 3.78 8.74 8.49
C ASP A 31 4.88 9.70 7.99
N ALA A 32 4.59 11.01 7.92
CA ALA A 32 5.56 12.02 7.50
C ALA A 32 6.71 12.27 8.49
N VAL A 33 6.57 11.84 9.75
CA VAL A 33 7.60 12.05 10.80
C VAL A 33 8.19 10.76 11.34
N LEU A 34 7.60 9.61 11.01
CA LEU A 34 8.11 8.30 11.38
C LEU A 34 9.10 7.81 10.32
N ASP A 35 10.33 7.60 10.76
CA ASP A 35 11.36 6.92 9.98
C ASP A 35 11.38 5.44 10.34
N PHE A 36 11.08 4.57 9.37
CA PHE A 36 11.10 3.12 9.52
C PHE A 36 12.40 2.47 9.00
N GLU A 37 13.39 3.26 8.58
CA GLU A 37 14.67 2.73 8.09
C GLU A 37 15.38 1.84 9.12
N PHE A 38 15.15 2.10 10.42
CA PHE A 38 15.71 1.29 11.51
C PHE A 38 15.26 -0.18 11.49
N ILE A 39 14.14 -0.51 10.84
CA ILE A 39 13.61 -1.88 10.82
C ILE A 39 14.50 -2.77 9.94
N TYR A 40 14.99 -2.28 8.80
CA TYR A 40 15.78 -3.08 7.86
C TYR A 40 16.96 -3.81 8.49
N PRO A 41 17.88 -3.15 9.25
CA PRO A 41 18.97 -3.87 9.91
C PRO A 41 18.50 -4.85 11.00
N LEU A 42 17.35 -4.59 11.63
CA LEU A 42 16.82 -5.50 12.66
C LEU A 42 16.33 -6.83 12.07
N VAL A 43 15.71 -6.78 10.91
CA VAL A 43 15.09 -7.96 10.28
C VAL A 43 15.91 -8.56 9.14
N GLU A 44 17.05 -7.97 8.78
CA GLU A 44 17.91 -8.41 7.66
C GLU A 44 18.14 -9.92 7.65
N HIS A 45 18.43 -10.51 8.80
CA HIS A 45 18.67 -11.95 8.97
C HIS A 45 17.47 -12.84 8.60
N THR A 46 16.26 -12.28 8.52
CA THR A 46 15.04 -13.00 8.11
C THR A 46 14.83 -13.01 6.60
N TYR A 47 15.58 -12.20 5.86
CA TYR A 47 15.51 -12.13 4.40
C TYR A 47 16.34 -13.26 3.79
N SER A 48 15.73 -14.05 2.92
CA SER A 48 16.50 -15.04 2.17
C SER A 48 17.35 -14.34 1.11
N HIS A 49 18.65 -14.60 1.11
CA HIS A 49 19.57 -14.15 0.04
C HIS A 49 19.42 -14.96 -1.26
N THR A 50 18.57 -15.99 -1.26
CA THR A 50 18.35 -16.89 -2.40
C THR A 50 16.85 -17.17 -2.60
N GLY A 51 16.41 -17.31 -3.84
CA GLY A 51 15.00 -17.58 -4.15
C GLY A 51 14.15 -16.31 -4.29
N ARG A 52 12.86 -16.39 -3.92
CA ARG A 52 11.92 -15.27 -4.07
C ARG A 52 12.29 -14.17 -3.06
N PRO A 53 12.47 -12.91 -3.51
CA PRO A 53 12.73 -11.80 -2.59
C PRO A 53 11.66 -11.74 -1.51
N SER A 54 12.08 -11.65 -0.25
CA SER A 54 11.16 -11.45 0.87
C SER A 54 10.44 -10.11 0.72
N ILE A 55 9.22 -10.04 1.25
CA ILE A 55 8.40 -8.83 1.23
C ILE A 55 9.07 -7.75 2.08
N ASP A 56 9.06 -6.52 1.58
CA ASP A 56 9.63 -5.36 2.27
C ASP A 56 9.01 -5.22 3.67
N PRO A 57 9.82 -5.07 4.73
CA PRO A 57 9.30 -5.07 6.10
C PRO A 57 8.41 -3.85 6.38
N VAL A 58 8.63 -2.74 5.67
CA VAL A 58 7.80 -1.54 5.78
C VAL A 58 6.40 -1.79 5.23
N VAL A 59 6.25 -2.66 4.22
CA VAL A 59 4.94 -3.04 3.67
C VAL A 59 4.08 -3.81 4.67
N LEU A 60 4.69 -4.46 5.66
CA LEU A 60 3.94 -5.13 6.73
C LEU A 60 3.38 -4.15 7.78
N VAL A 61 3.93 -2.93 7.83
CA VAL A 61 3.60 -1.91 8.84
C VAL A 61 2.77 -0.77 8.24
N LYS A 62 2.94 -0.47 6.95
CA LYS A 62 2.26 0.64 6.25
C LYS A 62 0.81 0.33 5.87
#